data_AF-A0AAV2PV69-F1
#
_entry.id   AF-A0AAV2PV69-F1
#
_cell.length_a   1.000
_cell.length_b   1.000
_cell.length_c   1.000
_cell.angle_alpha   90.00
_cell.angle_beta   90.00
_cell.angle_gamma   90.00
#
_symmetry.space_group_name_H-M   'P 1'
#
loop_
_entity.id
_entity.type
_entity.pdbx_description
1 polymer ?
#
loop_
_entity_poly.entity_id
_entity_poly.type
_entity_poly.pdbx_seq_one_letter_code
_entity_poly.pdbx_strand_id
1 'polypeptide(L)'
;MQCVIIKTIQQKGCKSAPKKVALAYITSLLMYIPHSFYELPEYNYDREIWVVVEGSIWNIVLWKIWTLIVQIFHRILSSVILVYLNIKILFAMIEYSKRRESVCSSSSNKNGKKGSHRERQIIYLLLALTFSFLVTNIPSALMKIFTNVHRYCEISFNEEVARAVVNCIEMFGYSIDFFLYFFMNSDYRLGLKSILNCTKSILETRRVTTVIDKDSENLPANGDTKS
;
A
#
# COMPACT_ATOMS: atom_id res chain seq x y z
N MET A 1 3.11 -25.61 -27.09
CA MET A 1 3.32 -26.10 -25.69
C MET A 1 3.61 -25.00 -24.66
N GLN A 2 4.38 -23.95 -24.96
CA GLN A 2 4.69 -22.89 -23.96
C GLN A 2 3.45 -22.15 -23.40
N CYS A 3 2.38 -21.98 -24.18
CA CYS A 3 1.16 -21.29 -23.75
C CYS A 3 0.35 -22.07 -22.68
N VAL A 4 0.40 -23.42 -22.71
CA VAL A 4 -0.28 -24.25 -21.71
C VAL A 4 0.48 -24.22 -20.38
N ILE A 5 1.81 -24.30 -20.43
CA ILE A 5 2.66 -24.24 -19.23
C ILE A 5 2.50 -22.89 -18.51
N ILE A 6 2.43 -21.77 -19.24
CA ILE A 6 2.21 -20.44 -18.66
C ILE A 6 0.82 -20.35 -18.01
N LYS A 7 -0.23 -20.89 -18.65
CA LYS A 7 -1.58 -20.93 -18.06
C LYS A 7 -1.62 -21.78 -16.79
N THR A 8 -0.98 -22.95 -16.78
CA THR A 8 -0.93 -23.84 -15.60
C THR A 8 -0.15 -23.21 -14.44
N ILE A 9 0.94 -22.47 -14.73
CA ILE A 9 1.73 -21.74 -13.73
C ILE A 9 0.94 -20.54 -13.17
N GLN A 10 0.26 -19.76 -14.02
CA GLN A 10 -0.60 -18.67 -13.55
C GLN A 10 -1.77 -19.17 -12.70
N GLN A 11 -2.39 -20.28 -13.09
CA GLN A 11 -3.54 -20.84 -12.38
C GLN A 11 -3.17 -21.44 -11.01
N LYS A 12 -2.00 -22.10 -10.90
CA LYS A 12 -1.46 -22.56 -9.60
C LYS A 12 -1.00 -21.42 -8.71
N GLY A 13 -0.43 -20.36 -9.29
CA GLY A 13 -0.08 -19.13 -8.57
C GLY A 13 -1.31 -18.46 -7.96
N CYS A 14 -2.39 -18.33 -8.71
CA CYS A 14 -3.62 -17.65 -8.28
C CYS A 14 -4.33 -18.35 -7.11
N LYS A 15 -4.36 -19.70 -7.09
CA LYS A 15 -4.98 -20.46 -5.98
C LYS A 15 -4.15 -20.47 -4.69
N SER A 16 -2.84 -20.29 -4.78
CA SER A 16 -1.93 -20.31 -3.63
C SER A 16 -1.59 -18.92 -3.09
N ALA A 17 -1.74 -17.87 -3.91
CA ALA A 17 -1.53 -16.48 -3.54
C ALA A 17 -2.29 -16.05 -2.27
N PRO A 18 -3.60 -16.29 -2.11
CA PRO A 18 -4.31 -15.84 -0.91
C PRO A 18 -3.78 -16.51 0.38
N LYS A 19 -3.40 -17.79 0.31
CA LYS A 19 -2.80 -18.50 1.45
C LYS A 19 -1.45 -17.90 1.86
N LYS A 20 -0.61 -17.55 0.88
CA LYS A 20 0.70 -16.92 1.13
C LYS A 20 0.55 -15.51 1.71
N VAL A 21 -0.42 -14.75 1.21
CA VAL A 21 -0.74 -13.41 1.72
C VAL A 21 -1.26 -13.50 3.16
N ALA A 22 -2.21 -14.39 3.44
CA ALA A 22 -2.72 -14.63 4.78
C ALA A 22 -1.60 -15.04 5.75
N LEU A 23 -0.72 -15.95 5.34
CA LEU A 23 0.43 -16.37 6.13
C LEU A 23 1.35 -15.18 6.46
N ALA A 24 1.63 -14.30 5.49
CA ALA A 24 2.46 -13.11 5.73
C ALA A 24 1.87 -12.17 6.79
N TYR A 25 0.55 -11.95 6.77
CA TYR A 25 -0.14 -11.16 7.78
C TYR A 25 -0.11 -11.82 9.15
N ILE A 26 -0.38 -13.13 9.24
CA ILE A 26 -0.36 -13.88 10.49
C ILE A 26 1.05 -13.86 11.11
N THR A 27 2.09 -14.10 10.33
CA THR A 27 3.48 -14.03 10.79
C THR A 27 3.84 -12.65 11.30
N SER A 28 3.41 -11.59 10.61
CA SER A 28 3.65 -10.20 11.05
C SER A 28 2.96 -9.90 12.37
N LEU A 29 1.72 -10.38 12.53
CA LEU A 29 0.93 -10.20 13.75
C LEU A 29 1.56 -10.92 14.95
N LEU A 30 1.95 -12.19 14.78
CA LEU A 30 2.67 -12.96 15.81
C LEU A 30 3.97 -12.29 16.25
N MET A 31 4.69 -11.68 15.33
CA MET A 31 5.97 -11.02 15.61
C MET A 31 5.79 -9.68 16.34
N TYR A 32 4.68 -8.96 16.09
CA TYR A 32 4.40 -7.65 16.69
C TYR A 32 3.57 -7.70 17.99
N ILE A 33 2.85 -8.79 18.26
CA ILE A 33 2.08 -8.94 19.51
C ILE A 33 2.95 -8.69 20.77
N PRO A 34 4.15 -9.29 20.91
CA PRO A 34 5.01 -9.02 22.06
C PRO A 34 5.42 -7.55 22.17
N HIS A 35 5.48 -6.86 21.02
CA HIS A 35 5.78 -5.44 20.92
C HIS A 35 4.57 -4.55 21.33
N SER A 36 3.39 -5.09 21.60
CA SER A 36 2.24 -4.27 22.03
C SER A 36 2.08 -4.18 23.54
N PHE A 37 2.75 -5.04 24.31
CA PHE A 37 2.52 -5.20 25.75
C PHE A 37 3.55 -4.53 26.65
N TYR A 38 4.54 -3.80 26.10
CA TYR A 38 5.65 -3.23 26.89
C TYR A 38 5.56 -1.71 27.10
N GLU A 39 4.68 -1.01 26.38
CA GLU A 39 4.50 0.44 26.49
C GLU A 39 3.53 0.75 27.64
N LEU A 40 4.05 1.26 28.76
CA LEU A 40 3.24 1.69 29.89
C LEU A 40 3.10 3.23 29.86
N PRO A 41 1.87 3.76 29.97
CA PRO A 41 1.69 5.20 30.10
C PRO A 41 2.13 5.63 31.49
N GLU A 42 3.08 6.56 31.57
CA GLU A 42 3.47 7.22 32.83
C GLU A 42 3.14 8.71 32.72
N TYR A 43 2.61 9.26 33.80
CA TYR A 43 2.27 10.68 33.86
C TYR A 43 3.51 11.47 34.30
N ASN A 44 3.98 12.38 33.44
CA ASN A 44 5.09 13.26 33.76
C ASN A 44 4.55 14.54 34.41
N TYR A 45 4.72 14.64 35.73
CA TYR A 45 4.25 15.78 36.53
C TYR A 45 4.93 17.11 36.17
N ASP A 46 6.16 17.11 35.65
CA ASP A 46 6.89 18.34 35.32
C ASP A 46 6.41 19.00 34.02
N ARG A 47 5.87 18.19 33.10
CA ARG A 47 5.39 18.65 31.79
C ARG A 47 3.87 18.54 31.62
N GLU A 48 3.16 18.05 32.64
CA GLU A 48 1.72 17.75 32.64
C GLU A 48 1.25 16.91 31.43
N ILE A 49 2.14 16.09 30.86
CA ILE A 49 1.86 15.25 29.68
C ILE A 49 1.97 13.77 30.03
N TRP A 50 1.13 12.98 29.36
CA TRP A 50 1.30 11.53 29.29
C TRP A 50 2.46 11.22 28.36
N VAL A 51 3.49 10.58 28.91
CA VAL A 51 4.61 10.05 28.13
C VAL A 51 4.61 8.54 28.24
N VAL A 52 4.87 7.89 27.12
CA VAL A 52 5.11 6.45 27.10
C VAL A 52 6.49 6.24 27.70
N VAL A 53 6.54 5.65 28.90
CA VAL A 53 7.81 5.33 29.56
C VAL A 53 8.10 3.86 29.36
N GLU A 54 9.35 3.60 29.00
CA GLU A 54 9.92 2.28 28.83
C GLU A 54 9.92 1.54 30.17
N GLY A 55 9.08 0.50 30.31
CA GLY A 55 9.03 -0.30 31.53
C GLY A 55 10.38 -0.96 31.87
N SER A 56 10.56 -1.43 33.11
CA SER A 56 11.81 -2.02 33.65
C SER A 56 12.47 -3.13 32.78
N ILE A 57 11.71 -3.70 31.86
CA ILE A 57 12.13 -4.73 30.90
C ILE A 57 13.17 -4.18 29.90
N TRP A 58 13.19 -2.87 29.63
CA TRP A 58 14.16 -2.23 28.73
C TRP A 58 15.61 -2.26 29.23
N ASN A 59 15.84 -2.46 30.53
CA ASN A 59 17.19 -2.65 31.05
C ASN A 59 17.79 -4.01 30.65
N ILE A 60 16.97 -4.95 30.16
CA ILE A 60 17.42 -6.26 29.72
C ILE A 60 17.99 -6.14 28.29
N VAL A 61 19.30 -6.37 28.17
CA VAL A 61 20.03 -6.32 26.89
C VAL A 61 19.40 -7.22 25.81
N LEU A 62 18.89 -8.39 26.19
CA LEU A 62 18.20 -9.31 25.27
C LEU A 62 16.96 -8.70 24.61
N TRP A 63 16.22 -7.86 25.33
CA TRP A 63 15.03 -7.19 24.80
C TRP A 63 15.39 -6.08 23.80
N LYS A 64 16.47 -5.34 24.09
CA LYS A 64 17.02 -4.37 23.13
C LYS A 64 17.46 -5.04 21.84
N ILE A 65 18.19 -6.16 21.94
CA ILE A 65 18.65 -6.95 20.79
C ILE A 65 17.45 -7.50 20.01
N TRP A 66 16.46 -8.08 20.68
CA TRP A 66 15.25 -8.59 20.03
C TRP A 66 14.50 -7.49 19.26
N THR A 67 14.27 -6.34 19.90
CA THR A 67 13.57 -5.20 19.27
C THR A 67 14.35 -4.66 18.08
N LEU A 68 15.67 -4.57 18.18
CA LEU A 68 16.54 -4.20 17.06
C LEU A 68 16.43 -5.20 15.90
N ILE A 69 16.47 -6.51 16.19
CA ILE A 69 16.34 -7.56 15.17
C ILE A 69 14.99 -7.48 14.47
N VAL A 70 13.90 -7.30 15.21
CA VAL A 70 12.55 -7.17 14.64
C VAL A 70 12.48 -5.95 13.72
N GLN A 71 13.02 -4.80 14.16
CA GLN A 71 13.05 -3.59 13.36
C GLN A 71 13.88 -3.74 12.08
N ILE A 72 15.07 -4.34 12.17
CA ILE A 72 15.95 -4.58 11.00
C ILE A 72 15.28 -5.56 10.04
N PHE A 73 14.74 -6.66 10.54
CA PHE A 73 14.11 -7.69 9.73
C PHE A 73 12.85 -7.18 9.03
N HIS A 74 12.05 -6.35 9.69
CA HIS A 74 10.82 -5.87 9.06
C HIS A 74 11.04 -4.69 8.12
N ARG A 75 12.07 -3.86 8.35
CA ARG A 75 12.27 -2.59 7.61
C ARG A 75 13.43 -2.65 6.63
N ILE A 76 14.60 -3.10 7.07
CA ILE A 76 15.79 -3.17 6.20
C ILE A 76 15.66 -4.35 5.24
N LEU A 77 15.34 -5.53 5.74
CA LEU A 77 15.23 -6.71 4.88
C LEU A 77 14.09 -6.56 3.86
N SER A 78 12.94 -6.02 4.25
CA SER A 78 11.84 -5.73 3.30
C SER A 78 12.26 -4.71 2.24
N SER A 79 12.98 -3.65 2.62
CA SER A 79 13.55 -2.66 1.69
C SER A 79 14.53 -3.31 0.70
N VAL A 80 15.47 -4.10 1.19
CA VAL A 80 16.50 -4.76 0.37
C VAL A 80 15.86 -5.75 -0.61
N ILE A 81 14.92 -6.57 -0.13
CA ILE A 81 14.19 -7.52 -0.98
C ILE A 81 13.41 -6.76 -2.06
N LEU A 82 12.70 -5.69 -1.69
CA LEU A 82 11.92 -4.88 -2.64
C LEU A 82 12.82 -4.30 -3.73
N VAL A 83 13.92 -3.64 -3.35
CA VAL A 83 14.88 -3.05 -4.30
C VAL A 83 15.49 -4.13 -5.20
N TYR A 84 15.94 -5.24 -4.62
CA TYR A 84 16.54 -6.34 -5.38
C TYR A 84 15.55 -6.90 -6.42
N LEU A 85 14.32 -7.20 -6.01
CA LEU A 85 13.29 -7.71 -6.92
C LEU A 85 12.96 -6.70 -8.02
N ASN A 86 12.84 -5.42 -7.70
CA ASN A 86 12.52 -4.38 -8.68
C ASN A 86 13.66 -4.15 -9.68
N ILE A 87 14.92 -4.25 -9.25
CA ILE A 87 16.09 -4.25 -10.15
C ILE A 87 16.06 -5.49 -11.07
N LYS A 88 15.79 -6.68 -10.54
CA LYS A 88 15.69 -7.89 -11.39
C LYS A 88 14.58 -7.78 -12.43
N ILE A 89 13.42 -7.24 -12.04
CA ILE A 89 12.31 -7.00 -12.96
C ILE A 89 12.73 -6.03 -14.05
N LEU A 90 13.42 -4.93 -13.70
CA LEU A 90 13.94 -3.97 -14.66
C LEU A 90 14.91 -4.61 -15.66
N PHE A 91 15.89 -5.38 -15.19
CA PHE A 91 16.86 -6.06 -16.06
C PHE A 91 16.19 -7.10 -16.97
N ALA A 92 15.28 -7.91 -16.44
CA ALA A 92 14.52 -8.88 -17.22
C ALA A 92 13.72 -8.20 -18.34
N MET A 93 13.17 -7.01 -18.07
CA MET A 93 12.40 -6.25 -19.05
C MET A 93 13.27 -5.56 -20.09
N ILE A 94 14.45 -5.05 -19.72
CA ILE A 94 15.43 -4.52 -20.68
C ILE A 94 15.86 -5.64 -21.64
N GLU A 95 16.19 -6.82 -21.11
CA GLU A 95 16.56 -7.99 -21.90
C GLU A 95 15.41 -8.43 -22.83
N TYR A 96 14.18 -8.44 -22.32
CA TYR A 96 13.00 -8.76 -23.11
C TYR A 96 12.72 -7.73 -24.22
N SER A 97 12.90 -6.43 -23.94
CA SER A 97 12.76 -5.36 -24.93
C SER A 97 13.78 -5.50 -26.05
N LYS A 98 15.05 -5.75 -25.71
CA LYS A 98 16.14 -5.96 -26.68
C LYS A 98 15.87 -7.15 -27.60
N ARG A 99 15.40 -8.28 -27.04
CA ARG A 99 15.03 -9.48 -27.83
C ARG A 99 13.82 -9.25 -28.73
N ARG A 100 12.88 -8.41 -28.32
CA ARG A 100 11.71 -8.07 -29.16
C ARG A 100 12.10 -7.14 -30.32
N GLU A 101 13.03 -6.22 -30.11
CA GLU A 101 13.51 -5.32 -31.16
C GLU A 101 14.26 -6.08 -32.27
N SER A 102 15.04 -7.12 -31.93
CA SER A 102 15.75 -7.93 -32.92
C SER A 102 14.85 -8.87 -33.73
N VAL A 103 13.66 -9.24 -33.22
CA VAL A 103 12.72 -10.17 -33.88
C VAL A 103 11.59 -9.44 -34.62
N CYS A 104 11.21 -8.22 -34.20
CA CYS A 104 10.08 -7.47 -34.77
C CYS A 104 10.44 -6.33 -35.73
N SER A 105 11.72 -6.16 -36.10
CA SER A 105 12.17 -5.15 -37.08
C SER A 105 11.50 -5.25 -38.46
N SER A 106 10.80 -6.35 -38.77
CA SER A 106 10.07 -6.55 -40.04
C SER A 106 8.54 -6.38 -39.99
N SER A 107 7.89 -6.12 -38.85
CA SER A 107 6.41 -6.05 -38.82
C SER A 107 5.88 -4.81 -38.10
N SER A 108 5.29 -3.90 -38.88
CA SER A 108 4.55 -2.70 -38.45
C SER A 108 3.26 -3.08 -37.71
N ASN A 109 3.37 -3.73 -36.56
CA ASN A 109 2.20 -4.18 -35.81
C ASN A 109 1.87 -3.17 -34.67
N LYS A 110 0.93 -2.27 -34.93
CA LYS A 110 0.46 -1.22 -33.99
C LYS A 110 -0.04 -1.80 -32.65
N ASN A 111 -0.51 -3.06 -32.63
CA ASN A 111 -0.97 -3.71 -31.40
C ASN A 111 0.15 -4.07 -30.42
N GLY A 112 1.38 -4.33 -30.92
CA GLY A 112 2.54 -4.64 -30.07
C GLY A 112 3.05 -3.44 -29.25
N LYS A 113 2.78 -2.20 -29.74
CA LYS A 113 3.16 -0.95 -29.06
C LYS A 113 2.26 -0.66 -27.84
N LYS A 114 0.98 -1.00 -27.90
CA LYS A 114 0.02 -0.78 -26.81
C LYS A 114 0.29 -1.71 -25.60
N GLY A 115 0.66 -2.97 -25.85
CA GLY A 115 1.09 -3.90 -24.79
C GLY A 115 2.38 -3.47 -24.10
N SER A 116 3.37 -2.99 -24.87
CA SER A 116 4.64 -2.49 -24.33
C SER A 116 4.47 -1.25 -23.43
N HIS A 117 3.53 -0.36 -23.76
CA HIS A 117 3.24 0.81 -22.91
C HIS A 117 2.69 0.40 -21.55
N ARG A 118 1.76 -0.57 -21.50
CA ARG A 118 1.16 -1.06 -20.25
C ARG A 118 2.21 -1.76 -19.37
N GLU A 119 3.07 -2.58 -19.97
CA GLU A 119 4.19 -3.22 -19.28
C GLU A 119 5.15 -2.17 -18.69
N ARG A 120 5.50 -1.13 -19.45
CA ARG A 120 6.33 -0.01 -18.96
C ARG A 120 5.67 0.75 -17.81
N GLN A 121 4.37 1.02 -17.89
CA GLN A 121 3.62 1.68 -16.80
C GLN A 121 3.68 0.87 -15.50
N ILE A 122 3.54 -0.46 -15.57
CA ILE A 122 3.67 -1.34 -14.40
C ILE A 122 5.07 -1.21 -13.80
N ILE A 123 6.12 -1.22 -14.61
CA ILE A 123 7.50 -1.06 -14.11
C ILE A 123 7.71 0.31 -13.46
N TYR A 124 7.25 1.40 -14.07
CA TYR A 124 7.36 2.74 -13.48
C TYR A 124 6.63 2.84 -12.15
N LEU A 125 5.46 2.21 -12.04
CA LEU A 125 4.72 2.11 -10.79
C LEU A 125 5.51 1.33 -9.72
N LEU A 126 6.07 0.16 -10.05
CA LEU A 126 6.91 -0.61 -9.12
C LEU A 126 8.13 0.21 -8.66
N LEU A 127 8.76 0.95 -9.57
CA LEU A 127 9.91 1.80 -9.26
C LEU A 127 9.52 2.98 -8.35
N ALA A 128 8.39 3.63 -8.63
CA ALA A 128 7.88 4.73 -7.82
C ALA A 128 7.52 4.29 -6.39
N LEU A 129 6.90 3.11 -6.26
CA LEU A 129 6.59 2.51 -4.95
C LEU A 129 7.88 2.16 -4.19
N THR A 130 8.89 1.62 -4.87
CA THR A 130 10.21 1.36 -4.27
C THR A 130 10.85 2.63 -3.74
N PHE A 131 10.88 3.66 -4.58
CA PHE A 131 11.49 4.93 -4.22
C PHE A 131 10.78 5.56 -3.02
N SER A 132 9.45 5.55 -3.02
CA SER A 132 8.65 6.06 -1.91
C SER A 132 8.91 5.29 -0.62
N PHE A 133 8.94 3.96 -0.70
CA PHE A 133 9.24 3.10 0.45
C PHE A 133 10.61 3.40 1.05
N LEU A 134 11.65 3.65 0.22
CA LEU A 134 12.97 4.01 0.71
C LEU A 134 12.98 5.39 1.37
N VAL A 135 12.40 6.40 0.73
CA VAL A 135 12.34 7.77 1.26
C VAL A 135 11.57 7.83 2.57
N THR A 136 10.53 7.00 2.74
CA THR A 136 9.71 7.05 3.95
C THR A 136 10.25 6.18 5.08
N ASN A 137 10.87 5.03 4.78
CA ASN A 137 11.33 4.09 5.81
C ASN A 137 12.78 4.31 6.25
N ILE A 138 13.68 4.73 5.35
CA ILE A 138 15.11 4.89 5.69
C ILE A 138 15.33 5.95 6.77
N PRO A 139 14.77 7.18 6.67
CA PRO A 139 14.98 8.20 7.69
C PRO A 139 14.48 7.76 9.06
N SER A 140 13.33 7.06 9.10
CA SER A 140 12.76 6.54 10.35
C SER A 140 13.50 5.32 10.89
N ALA A 141 14.18 4.53 10.05
CA ALA A 141 15.09 3.49 10.52
C ALA A 141 16.34 4.07 11.18
N LEU A 142 16.97 5.06 10.52
CA LEU A 142 18.14 5.74 11.05
C LEU A 142 17.84 6.44 12.38
N MET A 143 16.76 7.22 12.48
CA MET A 143 16.46 7.91 13.74
C MET A 143 16.16 6.94 14.89
N LYS A 144 15.41 5.84 14.65
CA LYS A 144 15.15 4.86 15.72
C LYS A 144 16.43 4.18 16.21
N ILE A 145 17.42 3.94 15.35
CA ILE A 145 18.72 3.39 15.76
C ILE A 145 19.50 4.41 16.59
N PHE A 146 19.57 5.68 16.16
CA PHE A 146 20.28 6.73 16.88
C PHE A 146 19.64 7.04 18.24
N THR A 147 18.31 7.12 18.32
CA THR A 147 17.59 7.37 19.57
C THR A 147 17.72 6.21 20.56
N ASN A 148 17.87 4.96 20.12
CA ASN A 148 18.13 3.83 21.02
C ASN A 148 19.49 3.90 21.74
N VAL A 149 20.42 4.73 21.23
CA VAL A 149 21.76 4.93 21.82
C VAL A 149 21.76 6.05 22.87
N HIS A 150 20.90 7.06 22.73
CA HIS A 150 20.77 8.17 23.68
C HIS A 150 19.57 7.98 24.62
N ARG A 151 19.76 8.14 25.93
CA ARG A 151 18.64 8.08 26.87
C ARG A 151 17.64 9.21 26.57
N TYR A 152 16.35 8.89 26.60
CA TYR A 152 15.23 9.82 26.31
C TYR A 152 15.27 11.16 27.06
N CYS A 153 15.99 11.23 28.18
CA CYS A 153 16.11 12.45 28.99
C CYS A 153 17.23 13.42 28.57
N GLU A 154 18.11 13.06 27.64
CA GLU A 154 19.22 13.93 27.18
C GLU A 154 19.00 14.49 25.75
N ILE A 155 17.83 14.23 25.17
CA ILE A 155 17.52 14.60 23.79
C ILE A 155 17.31 16.11 23.67
N SER A 156 18.02 16.73 22.72
CA SER A 156 17.89 18.16 22.43
C SER A 156 16.56 18.47 21.71
N PHE A 157 16.05 19.70 21.83
CA PHE A 157 14.81 20.12 21.14
C PHE A 157 14.84 19.84 19.63
N ASN A 158 15.99 20.02 18.98
CA ASN A 158 16.17 19.75 17.55
C ASN A 158 15.98 18.27 17.19
N GLU A 159 16.44 17.37 18.05
CA GLU A 159 16.29 15.91 17.86
C GLU A 159 14.83 15.48 18.08
N GLU A 160 14.10 16.12 19.01
CA GLU A 160 12.68 15.87 19.20
C GLU A 160 11.85 16.29 17.98
N VAL A 161 12.13 17.47 17.42
CA VAL A 161 11.51 17.93 16.16
C VAL A 161 11.86 17.00 15.00
N ALA A 162 13.13 16.60 14.86
CA ALA A 162 13.55 15.68 13.82
C ALA A 162 12.83 14.32 13.93
N ARG A 163 12.69 13.78 15.14
CA ARG A 163 11.95 12.54 15.40
C ARG A 163 10.48 12.67 14.99
N ALA A 164 9.83 13.78 15.35
CA ALA A 164 8.44 14.03 14.97
C ALA A 164 8.26 14.10 13.44
N VAL A 165 9.11 14.87 12.76
CA VAL A 165 9.09 14.99 11.29
C VAL A 165 9.28 13.63 10.62
N VAL A 166 10.25 12.86 11.08
CA VAL A 166 10.56 11.54 10.52
C VAL A 166 9.42 10.55 10.73
N ASN A 167 8.76 10.59 11.89
CA ASN A 167 7.55 9.78 12.13
C ASN A 167 6.39 10.20 11.22
N CYS A 168 6.20 11.50 10.96
CA CYS A 168 5.21 11.98 10.00
C CYS A 168 5.50 11.50 8.58
N ILE A 169 6.77 11.51 8.17
CA ILE A 169 7.20 10.97 6.86
C ILE A 169 6.92 9.46 6.78
N GLU A 170 7.17 8.70 7.85
CA GLU A 170 6.84 7.27 7.92
C GLU A 170 5.34 7.05 7.74
N MET A 171 4.50 7.79 8.46
CA MET A 171 3.03 7.71 8.30
C MET A 171 2.58 8.09 6.88
N PHE A 172 3.18 9.13 6.31
CA PHE A 172 2.86 9.58 4.96
C PHE A 172 3.17 8.49 3.92
N GLY A 173 4.20 7.67 4.16
CA GLY A 173 4.54 6.52 3.33
C GLY A 173 3.39 5.54 3.12
N TYR A 174 2.59 5.28 4.16
CA TYR A 174 1.42 4.39 4.05
C TYR A 174 0.32 4.94 3.14
N SER A 175 0.27 6.26 2.95
CA SER A 175 -0.71 6.93 2.10
C SER A 175 -0.21 7.14 0.67
N ILE A 176 1.09 7.38 0.49
CA ILE A 176 1.70 7.61 -0.83
C ILE A 176 1.40 6.45 -1.79
N ASP A 177 1.47 5.20 -1.32
CA ASP A 177 1.27 4.04 -2.18
C ASP A 177 -0.07 4.11 -2.92
N PHE A 178 -1.15 4.47 -2.21
CA PHE A 178 -2.46 4.66 -2.80
C PHE A 178 -2.46 5.75 -3.90
N PHE A 179 -1.83 6.89 -3.63
CA PHE A 179 -1.72 7.98 -4.61
C PHE A 179 -0.91 7.55 -5.84
N LEU A 180 0.20 6.85 -5.66
CA LEU A 180 1.03 6.34 -6.76
C LEU A 180 0.28 5.35 -7.63
N TYR A 181 -0.44 4.41 -7.01
CA TYR A 181 -1.31 3.48 -7.74
C TYR A 181 -2.37 4.24 -8.55
N PHE A 182 -2.99 5.25 -7.96
CA PHE A 182 -4.00 6.06 -8.64
C PHE A 182 -3.43 6.85 -9.83
N PHE A 183 -2.27 7.50 -9.67
CA PHE A 183 -1.67 8.33 -10.71
C PHE A 183 -1.06 7.51 -11.86
N MET A 184 -0.34 6.43 -11.53
CA MET A 184 0.45 5.68 -12.51
C MET A 184 -0.33 4.56 -13.20
N ASN A 185 -1.37 4.00 -12.56
CA ASN A 185 -2.18 2.95 -13.16
C ASN A 185 -3.43 3.53 -13.84
N SER A 186 -3.34 3.74 -15.16
CA SER A 186 -4.46 4.24 -15.97
C SER A 186 -5.68 3.33 -15.99
N ASP A 187 -5.47 2.01 -15.86
CA ASP A 187 -6.58 1.04 -15.79
C ASP A 187 -7.39 1.23 -14.51
N TYR A 188 -6.71 1.59 -13.41
CA TYR A 188 -7.34 1.88 -12.12
C TYR A 188 -8.24 3.12 -12.19
N ARG A 189 -7.77 4.19 -12.87
CA ARG A 189 -8.57 5.40 -13.11
C ARG A 189 -9.78 5.14 -13.99
N LEU A 190 -9.66 4.27 -14.99
CA LEU A 190 -10.77 3.88 -15.85
C LEU A 190 -11.80 3.03 -15.09
N GLY A 191 -11.34 2.11 -14.23
CA GLY A 191 -12.21 1.35 -13.33
C GLY A 191 -12.98 2.26 -12.37
N LEU A 192 -12.31 3.24 -11.76
CA LEU A 192 -12.97 4.19 -10.87
C LEU A 192 -14.00 5.06 -11.60
N LYS A 193 -13.68 5.55 -12.81
CA LYS A 193 -14.64 6.27 -13.66
C LYS A 193 -15.83 5.40 -14.04
N SER A 194 -15.62 4.11 -14.32
CA SER A 194 -16.69 3.16 -14.60
C SER A 194 -17.62 2.99 -13.40
N ILE A 195 -17.05 2.80 -12.20
CA ILE A 195 -17.82 2.71 -10.96
C ILE A 195 -18.59 4.01 -10.70
N LEU A 196 -17.93 5.17 -10.81
CA LEU A 196 -18.57 6.47 -10.61
C LEU A 196 -19.70 6.73 -11.62
N ASN A 197 -19.51 6.37 -12.89
CA ASN A 197 -20.55 6.50 -13.91
C ASN A 197 -21.72 5.54 -13.66
N CYS A 198 -21.45 4.33 -13.16
CA CYS A 198 -22.49 3.37 -12.76
C CYS A 198 -23.26 3.84 -11.53
N THR A 199 -22.58 4.39 -10.53
CA THR A 199 -23.22 5.01 -9.36
C THR A 199 -24.09 6.18 -9.79
N LYS A 200 -23.63 6.99 -10.75
CA LYS A 200 -24.41 8.10 -11.30
C LYS A 200 -25.68 7.61 -12.00
N SER A 201 -25.60 6.56 -12.83
CA SER A 201 -26.77 6.00 -13.51
C SER A 201 -27.77 5.34 -12.54
N ILE A 202 -27.29 4.70 -11.48
CA ILE A 202 -28.13 4.13 -10.41
C ILE A 202 -28.86 5.24 -9.64
N LEU A 203 -28.16 6.32 -9.28
CA LEU A 203 -28.77 7.47 -8.59
C LEU A 203 -29.80 8.19 -9.47
N GLU A 204 -29.54 8.30 -10.77
CA GLU A 204 -30.46 8.92 -11.73
C GLU A 204 -31.72 8.08 -11.93
N THR A 205 -31.57 6.76 -12.03
CA THR A 205 -32.70 5.81 -12.07
C THR A 205 -33.57 5.93 -10.82
N ARG A 206 -32.96 6.00 -9.63
CA ARG A 206 -33.66 6.13 -8.34
C ARG A 206 -34.42 7.46 -8.20
N ARG A 207 -33.89 8.53 -8.81
CA ARG A 207 -34.55 9.85 -8.86
C ARG A 207 -35.77 9.83 -9.79
N VAL A 208 -35.73 9.09 -10.91
CA VAL A 208 -36.88 8.95 -11.82
C VAL A 208 -38.01 8.13 -11.19
N THR A 209 -37.70 7.04 -10.49
CA THR A 209 -38.73 6.21 -9.84
C THR A 209 -39.46 6.97 -8.73
N THR A 210 -38.77 7.83 -7.99
CA THR A 210 -39.37 8.64 -6.93
C THR A 210 -40.23 9.80 -7.44
N VAL A 211 -40.02 10.24 -8.69
CA VAL A 211 -40.90 11.23 -9.34
C VAL A 211 -42.18 10.56 -9.84
N ILE A 212 -42.07 9.38 -10.47
CA ILE A 212 -43.23 8.62 -10.97
C ILE A 212 -44.16 8.22 -9.81
N ASP A 213 -43.61 7.80 -8.67
CA ASP A 213 -44.40 7.41 -7.49
C ASP A 213 -45.20 8.59 -6.91
N LYS A 214 -44.61 9.80 -6.92
CA LYS A 214 -45.27 11.04 -6.50
C LYS A 214 -46.35 11.52 -7.46
N ASP A 215 -46.22 11.24 -8.75
CA ASP A 215 -47.24 11.58 -9.74
C ASP A 215 -48.43 10.60 -9.67
N SER A 216 -48.20 9.33 -9.31
CA SER A 216 -49.28 8.36 -9.08
C SER A 216 -50.09 8.58 -7.79
N GLU A 217 -49.53 9.24 -6.77
CA GLU A 217 -50.25 9.56 -5.53
C GLU A 217 -51.15 10.81 -5.67
N ASN A 218 -50.98 11.61 -6.73
CA ASN A 218 -51.77 12.82 -6.99
C ASN A 218 -52.90 12.62 -8.02
N LEU A 219 -53.19 11.38 -8.44
CA LEU A 219 -54.39 11.13 -9.26
C LEU A 219 -55.65 11.14 -8.39
N PRO A 220 -56.62 12.04 -8.63
CA PRO A 220 -57.88 12.03 -7.89
C PRO A 220 -58.65 10.74 -8.21
N ALA A 221 -59.04 10.01 -7.16
CA ALA A 221 -60.02 8.94 -7.23
C ALA A 221 -61.37 9.54 -7.65
N ASN A 222 -61.64 9.54 -8.95
CA ASN A 222 -62.90 9.90 -9.57
C ASN A 222 -63.17 8.78 -10.57
N GLY A 223 -64.22 7.98 -10.51
CA GLY A 223 -65.56 8.20 -9.99
C GLY A 223 -66.46 7.46 -10.98
N ASP A 224 -67.26 6.54 -10.45
CA ASP A 224 -68.56 6.08 -10.93
C ASP A 224 -68.78 5.81 -12.44
N THR A 225 -68.98 4.52 -12.76
CA THR A 225 -69.86 4.12 -13.85
C THR A 225 -70.96 3.18 -13.35
N LYS A 226 -72.11 3.82 -13.11
CA LYS A 226 -73.51 3.36 -13.22
C LYS A 226 -73.74 1.88 -13.57
N SER A 227 -74.58 1.24 -12.76
CA SER A 227 -75.81 0.59 -13.23
C SER A 227 -76.97 0.88 -12.29
#